data_AF-A0A1G7IA57-F1
#
_entry.id   AF-A0A1G7IA57-F1
#
_cell.length_a   1.000
_cell.length_b   1.000
_cell.length_c   1.000
_cell.angle_alpha   90.00
_cell.angle_beta   90.00
_cell.angle_gamma   90.00
#
_symmetry.space_group_name_H-M   'P 1'
#
loop_
_entity.id
_entity.type
_entity.pdbx_description
1 polymer ?
#
loop_
_entity_poly.entity_id
_entity_poly.type
_entity_poly.pdbx_seq_one_letter_code
_entity_poly.pdbx_strand_id
1 'polypeptide(L)'
;MSLADESDRVVDDRAAALVPGDPYASDPARPATSARGPWWRWLFLLPGLLAVGYGAYGLLTAGERVPLPAWATWFVGSALLNDLVVAPLWIGLGWLSAKILPRPARPAAVVGVAVAGVLTLIALPYVLGPGARSDNSSFLPHDIGRNVLLIDLAVLLAAAVWGTVATVRARRAD
;
A
#
# COMPACT_ATOMS: atom_id res chain seq x y z
N MET A 1 0.28 28.80 -8.97
CA MET A 1 -0.16 28.03 -10.16
C MET A 1 -1.30 27.15 -9.70
N SER A 2 -2.53 27.56 -10.01
CA SER A 2 -3.75 26.91 -9.53
C SER A 2 -4.04 25.67 -10.37
N LEU A 3 -4.61 24.61 -9.78
CA LEU A 3 -5.09 23.45 -10.55
C LEU A 3 -6.15 23.83 -11.60
N ALA A 4 -6.84 24.96 -11.40
CA ALA A 4 -7.76 25.52 -12.38
C ALA A 4 -7.06 26.10 -13.62
N ASP A 5 -5.83 26.62 -13.49
CA ASP A 5 -5.04 27.11 -14.64
C ASP A 5 -4.54 25.96 -15.52
N GLU A 6 -4.45 24.74 -14.98
CA GLU A 6 -3.97 23.57 -15.71
C GLU A 6 -5.09 22.85 -16.47
N SER A 7 -6.34 22.94 -15.99
CA SER A 7 -7.53 22.41 -16.69
C SER A 7 -8.02 23.29 -17.84
N ASP A 8 -7.70 24.58 -17.83
CA ASP A 8 -8.06 25.54 -18.90
C ASP A 8 -7.00 25.65 -20.00
N ARG A 9 -5.96 24.80 -19.98
CA ARG A 9 -5.16 24.59 -21.19
C ARG A 9 -6.03 23.90 -22.22
N VAL A 10 -6.65 24.74 -23.06
CA VAL A 10 -7.21 24.37 -24.36
C VAL A 10 -6.30 23.31 -24.96
N VAL A 11 -6.86 22.13 -25.20
CA VAL A 11 -6.17 21.04 -25.91
C VAL A 11 -5.61 21.66 -27.18
N ASP A 12 -4.30 21.84 -27.22
CA ASP A 12 -3.65 22.43 -28.37
C ASP A 12 -3.62 21.37 -29.46
N ASP A 13 -4.63 21.40 -30.34
CA ASP A 13 -4.74 20.49 -31.48
C ASP A 13 -3.50 20.56 -32.40
N ARG A 14 -2.69 21.62 -32.29
CA ARG A 14 -1.40 21.75 -33.00
C ARG A 14 -0.31 20.87 -32.38
N ALA A 15 -0.34 20.61 -31.07
CA ALA A 15 0.66 19.77 -30.41
C ALA A 15 0.54 18.29 -30.81
N ALA A 16 -0.67 17.81 -31.10
CA ALA A 16 -0.90 16.44 -31.58
C ALA A 16 -0.28 16.16 -32.95
N ALA A 17 -0.12 17.19 -33.80
CA ALA A 17 0.46 17.06 -35.14
C ALA A 17 1.99 17.30 -35.19
N LEU A 18 2.60 17.85 -34.13
CA LEU A 18 3.97 18.36 -34.16
C LEU A 18 5.06 17.32 -33.90
N VAL A 19 4.74 16.10 -33.46
CA VAL A 19 5.76 15.06 -33.31
C VAL A 19 5.27 13.70 -33.83
N PRO A 20 5.29 13.49 -35.16
CA PRO A 20 5.16 12.15 -35.74
C PRO A 20 6.23 11.23 -35.15
N GLY A 21 5.83 10.28 -34.31
CA GLY A 21 6.75 9.32 -33.68
C GLY A 21 7.16 9.63 -32.24
N ASP A 22 6.55 10.58 -31.54
CA ASP A 22 6.75 10.71 -30.08
C ASP A 22 6.16 9.49 -29.35
N PRO A 23 6.98 8.63 -28.70
CA PRO A 23 6.49 7.48 -27.95
C PRO A 23 5.61 7.88 -26.74
N TYR A 24 5.72 9.13 -26.30
CA TYR A 24 5.07 9.69 -25.12
C TYR A 24 3.84 10.54 -25.43
N ALA A 25 3.52 10.77 -26.71
CA ALA A 25 2.24 11.34 -27.08
C ALA A 25 1.13 10.39 -26.60
N SER A 26 0.30 10.86 -25.66
CA SER A 26 -0.81 10.10 -25.13
C SER A 26 -1.91 10.06 -26.19
N ASP A 27 -1.91 9.01 -27.01
CA ASP A 27 -2.97 8.75 -27.96
C ASP A 27 -4.32 8.71 -27.20
N PRO A 28 -5.27 9.63 -27.46
CA PRO A 28 -6.56 9.66 -26.76
C PRO A 28 -7.42 8.43 -27.09
N ALA A 29 -7.13 7.70 -28.17
CA ALA A 29 -7.77 6.43 -28.49
C ALA A 29 -7.10 5.22 -27.80
N ARG A 30 -5.92 5.39 -27.20
CA ARG A 30 -5.12 4.33 -26.54
C ARG A 30 -5.86 3.59 -25.43
N PRO A 31 -6.69 4.22 -24.57
CA PRO A 31 -7.46 3.48 -23.56
C PRO A 31 -8.47 2.52 -24.17
N ALA A 32 -9.11 2.91 -25.29
CA ALA A 32 -10.13 2.12 -25.97
C ALA A 32 -9.54 1.02 -26.87
N THR A 33 -8.39 1.26 -27.51
CA THR A 33 -7.68 0.26 -28.34
C THR A 33 -6.86 -0.73 -27.51
N SER A 34 -6.36 -0.31 -26.34
CA SER A 34 -5.68 -1.13 -25.33
C SER A 34 -6.52 -2.33 -24.87
N ALA A 35 -7.83 -2.14 -24.70
CA ALA A 35 -8.74 -3.17 -24.20
C ALA A 35 -8.90 -4.38 -25.14
N ARG A 36 -8.60 -4.25 -26.43
CA ARG A 36 -8.73 -5.32 -27.44
C ARG A 36 -7.41 -5.91 -27.95
N GLY A 37 -6.26 -5.30 -27.62
CA GLY A 37 -4.99 -5.58 -28.29
C GLY A 37 -4.31 -6.91 -27.92
N PRO A 38 -3.92 -7.16 -26.66
CA PRO A 38 -3.12 -8.34 -26.33
C PRO A 38 -3.96 -9.48 -25.75
N TRP A 39 -3.96 -10.63 -26.44
CA TRP A 39 -4.64 -11.86 -25.99
C TRP A 39 -4.20 -12.32 -24.59
N TRP A 40 -2.96 -12.05 -24.19
CA TRP A 40 -2.41 -12.42 -22.89
C TRP A 40 -3.11 -11.71 -21.72
N ARG A 41 -3.83 -10.61 -21.93
CA ARG A 41 -4.63 -9.99 -20.87
C ARG A 41 -5.75 -10.92 -20.41
N TRP A 42 -6.34 -11.66 -21.33
CA TRP A 42 -7.36 -12.67 -21.03
C TRP A 42 -6.80 -13.84 -20.24
N LEU A 43 -5.50 -14.14 -20.36
CA LEU A 43 -4.81 -15.14 -19.54
C LEU A 43 -4.85 -14.80 -18.05
N PHE A 44 -4.91 -13.51 -17.68
CA PHE A 44 -5.03 -13.08 -16.29
C PHE A 44 -6.47 -12.76 -15.91
N LEU A 45 -7.22 -12.12 -16.81
CA LEU A 45 -8.58 -11.66 -16.53
C LEU A 45 -9.57 -12.83 -16.40
N LEU A 46 -9.51 -13.83 -17.29
CA LEU A 46 -10.45 -14.96 -17.24
C LEU A 46 -10.24 -15.81 -15.96
N PRO A 47 -9.03 -16.25 -15.60
CA PRO A 47 -8.84 -17.00 -14.35
C PRO A 47 -9.20 -16.16 -13.12
N GLY A 48 -8.87 -14.86 -13.11
CA GLY A 48 -9.25 -13.97 -12.03
C GLY A 48 -10.76 -13.87 -11.85
N LEU A 49 -11.50 -13.65 -12.95
CA LEU A 49 -12.96 -13.56 -12.91
C LEU A 49 -13.61 -14.90 -12.56
N LEU A 50 -13.09 -16.01 -13.08
CA LEU A 50 -13.52 -17.36 -12.72
C LEU A 50 -13.30 -17.65 -11.24
N ALA A 51 -12.16 -17.24 -10.67
CA ALA A 51 -11.88 -17.38 -9.24
C ALA A 51 -12.86 -16.54 -8.38
N VAL A 52 -13.15 -15.30 -8.79
CA VAL A 52 -14.16 -14.45 -8.12
C VAL A 52 -15.55 -15.09 -8.21
N GLY A 53 -15.95 -15.56 -9.40
CA GLY A 53 -17.23 -16.22 -9.61
C GLY A 53 -17.37 -17.51 -8.79
N TYR A 54 -16.31 -18.33 -8.73
CA TYR A 54 -16.27 -19.54 -7.92
C TYR A 54 -16.36 -19.22 -6.41
N GLY A 55 -15.64 -18.20 -5.94
CA GLY A 55 -15.72 -17.73 -4.56
C GLY A 55 -17.12 -17.21 -4.21
N ALA A 56 -17.74 -16.43 -5.10
CA ALA A 56 -19.10 -15.93 -4.92
C ALA A 56 -20.13 -17.07 -4.90
N TYR A 57 -20.02 -18.03 -5.81
CA TYR A 57 -20.87 -19.21 -5.82
C TYR A 57 -20.72 -20.02 -4.52
N GLY A 58 -19.49 -20.25 -4.08
CA GLY A 58 -19.21 -20.94 -2.81
C GLY A 58 -19.80 -20.21 -1.60
N LEU A 59 -19.69 -18.88 -1.56
CA LEU A 59 -20.27 -18.06 -0.49
C LEU A 59 -21.79 -18.14 -0.46
N LEU A 60 -22.45 -18.06 -1.62
CA LEU A 60 -23.91 -18.09 -1.75
C LEU A 60 -24.48 -19.49 -1.47
N THR A 61 -23.72 -20.54 -1.72
CA THR A 61 -24.13 -21.94 -1.51
C THR A 61 -23.65 -22.54 -0.19
N ALA A 62 -22.87 -21.78 0.59
CA ALA A 62 -22.33 -22.24 1.87
C ALA A 62 -23.42 -22.54 2.91
N GLY A 63 -24.58 -21.88 2.82
CA GLY A 63 -25.61 -21.93 3.86
C GLY A 63 -25.06 -21.43 5.19
N GLU A 64 -25.32 -22.15 6.28
CA GLU A 64 -24.87 -21.78 7.63
C GLU A 64 -23.37 -22.03 7.88
N ARG A 65 -22.66 -22.64 6.93
CA ARG A 65 -21.22 -22.92 7.07
C ARG A 65 -20.36 -21.65 7.10
N VAL A 66 -20.86 -20.55 6.54
CA VAL A 66 -20.18 -19.26 6.55
C VAL A 66 -21.06 -18.23 7.27
N PRO A 67 -20.61 -17.68 8.41
CA PRO A 67 -21.31 -16.58 9.06
C PRO A 67 -21.17 -15.32 8.20
N LEU A 68 -22.13 -15.09 7.30
CA LEU A 68 -22.12 -13.96 6.35
C LEU A 68 -21.88 -12.60 7.00
N PRO A 69 -22.45 -12.26 8.20
CA PRO A 69 -22.15 -11.00 8.84
C PRO A 69 -20.68 -10.85 9.22
N ALA A 70 -20.08 -11.89 9.83
CA ALA A 70 -18.66 -11.85 10.20
C ALA A 70 -17.74 -11.81 8.98
N TRP A 71 -18.09 -12.57 7.93
CA TRP A 71 -17.39 -12.50 6.64
C TRP A 71 -17.46 -11.10 6.03
N ALA A 72 -18.66 -10.48 6.01
CA ALA A 72 -18.85 -9.14 5.46
C ALA A 72 -18.11 -8.08 6.28
N THR A 73 -18.13 -8.19 7.62
CA THR A 73 -17.34 -7.32 8.50
C THR A 73 -15.86 -7.44 8.20
N TRP A 74 -15.33 -8.64 7.98
CA TRP A 74 -13.93 -8.82 7.65
C TRP A 74 -13.59 -8.30 6.24
N PHE A 75 -14.40 -8.64 5.24
CA PHE A 75 -14.18 -8.26 3.85
C PHE A 75 -14.32 -6.75 3.63
N VAL A 76 -15.45 -6.17 4.03
CA VAL A 76 -15.71 -4.73 3.89
C VAL A 76 -14.91 -3.93 4.90
N GLY A 77 -14.80 -4.40 6.13
CA GLY A 77 -14.07 -3.71 7.19
C GLY A 77 -12.58 -3.60 6.89
N SER A 78 -11.94 -4.63 6.30
CA SER A 78 -10.53 -4.54 5.89
C SER A 78 -10.31 -3.53 4.76
N ALA A 79 -11.19 -3.49 3.76
CA ALA A 79 -11.14 -2.49 2.69
C ALA A 79 -11.31 -1.06 3.24
N LEU A 80 -12.30 -0.85 4.10
CA LEU A 80 -12.53 0.45 4.74
C LEU A 80 -11.36 0.86 5.64
N LEU A 81 -10.82 -0.05 6.44
CA LEU A 81 -9.65 0.22 7.27
C LEU A 81 -8.45 0.63 6.40
N ASN A 82 -8.25 -0.05 5.27
CA ASN A 82 -7.19 0.31 4.35
C ASN A 82 -7.38 1.72 3.79
N ASP A 83 -8.54 1.99 3.18
CA ASP A 83 -8.75 3.21 2.41
C ASP A 83 -8.94 4.45 3.28
N LEU A 84 -9.51 4.29 4.48
CA LEU A 84 -9.80 5.39 5.39
C LEU A 84 -8.70 5.63 6.43
N VAL A 85 -7.85 4.63 6.70
CA VAL A 85 -6.83 4.73 7.75
C VAL A 85 -5.43 4.47 7.20
N VAL A 86 -5.18 3.28 6.66
CA VAL A 86 -3.81 2.87 6.27
C VAL A 86 -3.27 3.75 5.13
N ALA A 87 -4.04 3.91 4.06
CA ALA A 87 -3.63 4.69 2.90
C ALA A 87 -3.45 6.20 3.23
N PRO A 88 -4.39 6.88 3.93
CA PRO A 88 -4.21 8.27 4.34
C PRO A 88 -3.01 8.47 5.28
N LEU A 89 -2.79 7.55 6.23
CA LEU A 89 -1.60 7.59 7.09
C LEU A 89 -0.31 7.48 6.27
N TRP A 90 -0.27 6.56 5.31
CA TRP A 90 0.90 6.40 4.44
C TRP A 90 1.17 7.62 3.57
N ILE A 91 0.12 8.22 3.00
CA ILE A 91 0.22 9.48 2.25
C ILE A 91 0.74 10.59 3.16
N GLY A 92 0.20 10.72 4.37
CA GLY A 92 0.63 11.70 5.36
C GLY A 92 2.10 11.53 5.77
N LEU A 93 2.54 10.29 6.00
CA LEU A 93 3.94 9.98 6.30
C LEU A 93 4.86 10.26 5.12
N GLY A 94 4.45 9.92 3.90
CA GLY A 94 5.17 10.26 2.68
C GLY A 94 5.34 11.77 2.51
N TRP A 95 4.26 12.53 2.69
CA TRP A 95 4.28 13.99 2.68
C TRP A 95 5.18 14.57 3.77
N LEU A 96 5.08 14.06 5.00
CA LEU A 96 5.90 14.49 6.12
C LEU A 96 7.39 14.22 5.87
N SER A 97 7.72 13.04 5.34
CA SER A 97 9.08 12.68 4.96
C SER A 97 9.63 13.62 3.88
N ALA A 98 8.79 14.01 2.91
CA ALA A 98 9.19 14.95 1.87
C ALA A 98 9.41 16.37 2.40
N LYS A 99 8.68 16.77 3.45
CA LYS A 99 8.78 18.10 4.05
C LYS A 99 9.97 18.22 5.03
N ILE A 100 10.24 17.18 5.81
CA ILE A 100 11.21 17.22 6.91
C ILE A 100 12.58 16.65 6.51
N LEU A 101 12.60 15.57 5.72
CA LEU A 101 13.83 14.83 5.48
C LEU A 101 14.55 15.27 4.20
N PRO A 102 15.89 15.36 4.24
CA PRO A 102 16.69 15.55 3.05
C PRO A 102 16.51 14.36 2.09
N ARG A 103 16.58 14.61 0.78
CA ARG A 103 16.33 13.60 -0.27
C ARG A 103 17.07 12.26 -0.03
N PRO A 104 18.36 12.23 0.38
CA PRO A 104 19.07 10.97 0.62
C PRO A 104 18.54 10.13 1.78
N ALA A 105 17.85 10.73 2.76
CA ALA A 105 17.33 10.04 3.93
C ALA A 105 15.93 9.42 3.72
N ARG A 106 15.19 9.85 2.69
CA ARG A 106 13.79 9.46 2.49
C ARG A 106 13.60 7.95 2.28
N PRO A 107 14.40 7.24 1.47
CA PRO A 107 14.22 5.80 1.28
C PRO A 107 14.37 5.02 2.59
N ALA A 108 15.36 5.37 3.41
CA ALA A 108 15.60 4.73 4.69
C ALA A 108 14.40 4.90 5.64
N ALA A 109 13.84 6.12 5.71
CA ALA A 109 12.66 6.40 6.53
C ALA A 109 11.42 5.61 6.06
N VAL A 110 11.16 5.55 4.75
CA VAL A 110 10.01 4.80 4.19
C VAL A 110 10.15 3.32 4.52
N VAL A 111 11.33 2.72 4.30
CA VAL A 111 11.56 1.31 4.60
C VAL A 111 11.43 1.04 6.09
N GLY A 112 12.04 1.86 6.94
CA GLY A 112 12.00 1.69 8.40
C GLY A 112 10.58 1.72 8.94
N VAL A 113 9.78 2.71 8.53
CA VAL A 113 8.38 2.84 8.95
C VAL A 113 7.52 1.70 8.39
N ALA A 114 7.77 1.26 7.15
CA ALA A 114 7.02 0.15 6.57
C ALA A 114 7.25 -1.16 7.31
N VAL A 115 8.51 -1.49 7.59
CA VAL A 115 8.86 -2.71 8.32
C VAL A 115 8.29 -2.67 9.74
N ALA A 116 8.50 -1.57 10.47
CA ALA A 116 7.96 -1.41 11.82
C ALA A 116 6.42 -1.49 11.83
N GLY A 117 5.75 -0.81 10.90
CA GLY A 117 4.30 -0.86 10.78
C GLY A 117 3.76 -2.27 10.52
N VAL A 118 4.39 -3.03 9.62
CA VAL A 118 4.00 -4.42 9.35
C VAL A 118 4.21 -5.33 10.57
N LEU A 119 5.35 -5.18 11.26
CA LEU A 119 5.63 -5.95 12.49
C LEU A 119 4.61 -5.64 13.58
N THR A 120 4.29 -4.36 13.79
CA THR A 120 3.22 -3.93 14.70
C THR A 120 1.88 -4.57 14.30
N LEU A 121 1.48 -4.53 13.03
CA LEU A 121 0.20 -5.11 12.59
C LEU A 121 0.12 -6.63 12.81
N ILE A 122 1.23 -7.36 12.58
CA ILE A 122 1.32 -8.80 12.83
C ILE A 122 1.23 -9.09 14.33
N ALA A 123 1.89 -8.28 15.16
CA ALA A 123 1.91 -8.45 16.61
C ALA A 123 0.59 -8.00 17.28
N LEU A 124 -0.14 -7.08 16.65
CA LEU A 124 -1.32 -6.42 17.22
C LEU A 124 -2.36 -7.37 17.83
N PRO A 125 -2.82 -8.46 17.17
CA PRO A 125 -3.77 -9.38 17.80
C PRO A 125 -3.19 -10.01 19.08
N TYR A 126 -1.90 -10.34 19.12
CA TYR A 126 -1.28 -10.93 20.30
C TYR A 126 -1.16 -9.92 21.46
N VAL A 127 -0.95 -8.65 21.14
CA VAL A 127 -0.93 -7.56 22.13
C VAL A 127 -2.33 -7.28 22.68
N LEU A 128 -3.35 -7.31 21.83
CA LEU A 128 -4.75 -7.07 22.24
C LEU A 128 -5.39 -8.28 22.94
N GLY A 129 -4.85 -9.48 22.75
CA GLY A 129 -5.31 -10.71 23.40
C GLY A 129 -6.75 -11.15 23.11
N PRO A 130 -7.34 -10.96 21.92
CA PRO A 130 -8.68 -11.46 21.65
C PRO A 130 -8.67 -12.99 21.72
N GLY A 131 -9.51 -13.56 22.59
CA GLY A 131 -9.58 -14.99 22.82
C GLY A 131 -8.46 -15.57 23.69
N ALA A 132 -7.69 -14.72 24.38
CA ALA A 132 -6.70 -15.16 25.35
C ALA A 132 -7.36 -16.00 26.46
N ARG A 133 -6.76 -17.14 26.80
CA ARG A 133 -7.19 -18.01 27.89
C ARG A 133 -6.08 -18.10 28.92
N SER A 134 -6.45 -17.93 30.19
CA SER A 134 -5.50 -17.94 31.32
C SER A 134 -4.85 -19.31 31.56
N ASP A 135 -5.38 -20.37 30.95
CA ASP A 135 -4.91 -21.75 31.07
C ASP A 135 -3.96 -22.17 29.92
N ASN A 136 -3.75 -21.32 28.91
CA ASN A 136 -2.87 -21.64 27.78
C ASN A 136 -1.47 -21.05 27.97
N SER A 137 -0.54 -21.88 28.41
CA SER A 137 0.87 -21.51 28.64
C SER A 137 1.71 -21.35 27.37
N SER A 138 1.16 -21.57 26.15
CA SER A 138 1.94 -21.48 24.91
C SER A 138 2.30 -20.04 24.51
N PHE A 139 1.64 -19.03 25.09
CA PHE A 139 1.88 -17.60 24.81
C PHE A 139 2.32 -16.79 26.05
N LEU A 140 2.33 -17.38 27.24
CA LEU A 140 2.66 -16.71 28.51
C LEU A 140 4.01 -17.24 29.01
N PRO A 141 5.13 -16.51 28.79
CA PRO A 141 5.42 -15.31 29.59
C PRO A 141 6.04 -14.15 28.77
N HIS A 142 5.92 -14.16 27.44
CA HIS A 142 6.54 -13.11 26.62
C HIS A 142 5.64 -11.89 26.55
N ASP A 143 6.13 -10.77 27.07
CA ASP A 143 5.54 -9.46 26.87
C ASP A 143 5.69 -9.07 25.39
N ILE A 144 4.73 -9.50 24.56
CA ILE A 144 4.74 -9.28 23.11
C ILE A 144 4.71 -7.78 22.79
N GLY A 145 3.99 -6.99 23.59
CA GLY A 145 3.94 -5.54 23.44
C GLY A 145 5.33 -4.90 23.61
N ARG A 146 6.03 -5.27 24.68
CA ARG A 146 7.42 -4.83 24.88
C ARG A 146 8.36 -5.35 23.79
N ASN A 147 8.22 -6.61 23.38
CA ASN A 147 9.13 -7.21 22.39
C ASN A 147 8.98 -6.54 21.02
N VAL A 148 7.76 -6.34 20.53
CA VAL A 148 7.55 -5.66 19.24
C VAL A 148 8.00 -4.20 19.31
N LEU A 149 7.76 -3.51 20.42
CA LEU A 149 8.25 -2.13 20.62
C LEU A 149 9.77 -2.05 20.53
N LEU A 150 10.49 -2.97 21.17
CA LEU A 150 11.96 -3.01 21.12
C LEU A 150 12.48 -3.33 19.72
N ILE A 151 11.82 -4.24 19.00
CA ILE A 151 12.16 -4.59 17.62
C ILE A 151 11.92 -3.38 16.69
N ASP A 152 10.77 -2.73 16.79
CA ASP A 152 10.43 -1.57 15.97
C ASP A 152 11.37 -0.40 16.27
N LEU A 153 11.73 -0.18 17.54
CA LEU A 153 12.75 0.80 17.92
C LEU A 153 14.10 0.48 17.25
N ALA A 154 14.54 -0.78 17.27
CA ALA A 154 15.78 -1.18 16.62
C ALA A 154 15.74 -0.97 15.09
N VAL A 155 14.62 -1.31 14.44
CA VAL A 155 14.40 -1.09 13.00
C VAL A 155 14.45 0.40 12.66
N LEU A 156 13.75 1.24 13.43
CA LEU A 156 13.72 2.68 13.22
C LEU A 156 15.09 3.34 13.49
N LEU A 157 15.83 2.88 14.49
CA LEU A 157 17.21 3.32 14.74
C LEU A 157 18.13 2.95 13.58
N ALA A 158 18.04 1.72 13.06
CA ALA A 158 18.83 1.30 11.90
C ALA A 158 18.50 2.15 10.66
N ALA A 159 17.22 2.44 10.43
CA ALA A 159 16.77 3.34 9.36
C ALA A 159 17.30 4.78 9.55
N ALA A 160 17.30 5.30 10.79
CA ALA A 160 17.82 6.63 11.10
C ALA A 160 19.33 6.73 10.87
N VAL A 161 20.10 5.70 11.28
CA VAL A 161 21.54 5.61 11.01
C VAL A 161 21.80 5.57 9.51
N TRP A 162 21.08 4.72 8.77
CA TRP A 162 21.20 4.65 7.31
C TRP A 162 20.89 6.01 6.66
N GLY A 163 19.77 6.64 7.01
CA GLY A 163 19.38 7.94 6.46
C GLY A 163 20.40 9.04 6.76
N THR A 164 20.99 9.02 7.95
CA THR A 164 22.04 9.96 8.35
C THR A 164 23.32 9.74 7.56
N VAL A 165 23.78 8.50 7.44
CA VAL A 165 24.97 8.14 6.65
C VAL A 165 24.78 8.53 5.18
N ALA A 166 23.60 8.25 4.60
CA ALA A 166 23.27 8.63 3.22
C ALA A 166 23.33 10.15 3.03
N THR A 167 22.79 10.91 3.99
CA THR A 167 22.80 12.38 3.95
C THR A 167 24.21 12.94 4.09
N VAL A 168 25.02 12.42 5.02
CA VAL A 168 26.41 12.86 5.20
C VAL A 168 27.25 12.55 3.96
N ARG A 169 27.06 11.38 3.34
CA ARG A 169 27.78 11.00 2.11
C ARG A 169 27.42 11.91 0.94
N ALA A 170 26.14 12.23 0.75
CA ALA A 170 25.71 13.14 -0.32
C ALA A 170 26.35 14.53 -0.15
N ARG A 171 26.33 15.08 1.05
CA ARG A 171 26.94 16.40 1.35
C ARG A 171 28.46 16.46 1.18
N ARG A 172 29.15 15.32 1.17
CA ARG A 172 30.61 15.26 0.95
C ARG A 172 30.97 15.10 -0.52
N ALA A 173 30.00 14.73 -1.36
CA ALA A 173 30.17 14.58 -2.80
C ALA A 173 29.86 15.88 -3.57
N ASP A 174 29.12 16.79 -2.93
CA ASP A 174 28.91 18.18 -3.35
C ASP A 174 30.08 19.08 -2.92
#